data_AF-A0A7V5TN82-F1
#
_entry.id   AF-A0A7V5TN82-F1
#
_cell.length_a   1.000
_cell.length_b   1.000
_cell.length_c   1.000
_cell.angle_alpha   90.00
_cell.angle_beta   90.00
_cell.angle_gamma   90.00
#
_symmetry.space_group_name_H-M   'P 1'
#
loop_
_entity.id
_entity.type
_entity.pdbx_description
1 polymer ?
#
loop_
_entity_poly.entity_id
_entity_poly.type
_entity_poly.pdbx_seq_one_letter_code
_entity_poly.pdbx_strand_id
1 'polypeptide(L)'
;SGRVIASHSNPRARVPGPRQLSDEMIRRLVERDGVIGVVLYNRFLRADWRKHDPKTAVTLDDVVAAVDHICQVAGDARHVGLGSDFDGGFGAESAPAGLDTVADLRLIGPALADRGYSDADVAAILGGNWLRVLRETLPKEKLLE
;
A
#
# COMPACT_ATOMS: atom_id res chain seq x y z
N SER A 1 6.56 -18.78 13.81
CA SER A 1 5.27 -18.22 13.34
C SER A 1 5.40 -17.90 11.87
N GLY A 2 4.35 -18.12 11.07
CA GLY A 2 4.36 -17.80 9.64
C GLY A 2 4.22 -16.30 9.37
N ARG A 3 4.63 -15.86 8.18
CA ARG A 3 4.40 -14.51 7.69
C ARG A 3 2.92 -14.27 7.46
N VAL A 4 2.44 -13.07 7.80
CA VAL A 4 1.06 -12.63 7.56
C VAL A 4 1.11 -11.31 6.80
N ILE A 5 0.31 -11.20 5.75
CA ILE A 5 0.20 -10.00 4.93
C ILE A 5 -1.18 -9.37 5.08
N ALA A 6 -1.26 -8.07 4.81
CA ALA A 6 -2.51 -7.40 4.48
C ALA A 6 -2.43 -6.99 3.01
N SER A 7 -3.10 -7.73 2.12
CA SER A 7 -2.93 -7.52 0.67
C SER A 7 -3.41 -6.14 0.20
N HIS A 8 -4.41 -5.58 0.87
CA HIS A 8 -5.01 -4.28 0.57
C HIS A 8 -5.64 -3.71 1.85
N SER A 9 -4.93 -2.86 2.60
CA SER A 9 -5.43 -2.15 3.80
C SER A 9 -4.70 -0.83 4.04
N ASN A 10 -5.37 0.16 4.63
CA ASN A 10 -4.78 1.47 4.95
C ASN A 10 -4.68 1.71 6.48
N PRO A 11 -3.88 2.69 6.93
CA PRO A 11 -3.78 3.05 8.33
C PRO A 11 -5.03 3.75 8.87
N ARG A 12 -5.49 3.35 10.05
CA ARG A 12 -6.66 3.93 10.73
C ARG A 12 -6.41 5.36 11.20
N ALA A 13 -5.14 5.74 11.40
CA ALA A 13 -4.75 7.12 11.71
C ALA A 13 -5.12 8.10 10.59
N ARG A 14 -5.26 7.62 9.34
CA ARG A 14 -5.64 8.42 8.16
C ARG A 14 -7.15 8.50 8.02
N VAL A 15 -7.81 7.35 8.07
CA VAL A 15 -9.26 7.21 7.95
C VAL A 15 -9.77 6.32 9.08
N PRO A 16 -10.50 6.87 10.07
CA PRO A 16 -11.07 6.08 11.14
C PRO A 16 -12.07 5.04 10.60
N GLY A 17 -11.96 3.80 11.06
CA GLY A 17 -12.93 2.76 10.71
C GLY A 17 -12.45 1.33 10.98
N PRO A 18 -13.38 0.36 11.02
CA PRO A 18 -13.06 -1.04 11.30
C PRO A 18 -12.30 -1.73 10.15
N ARG A 19 -12.36 -1.18 8.93
CA ARG A 19 -11.66 -1.70 7.75
C ARG A 19 -10.16 -1.41 7.76
N GLN A 20 -9.75 -0.36 8.46
CA GLN A 20 -8.36 0.11 8.52
C GLN A 20 -7.59 -0.49 9.70
N LEU A 21 -6.27 -0.55 9.57
CA LEU A 21 -5.38 -1.13 10.58
C LEU A 21 -5.00 -0.08 11.64
N SER A 22 -5.11 -0.40 12.93
CA SER A 22 -4.44 0.43 13.95
C SER A 22 -2.94 0.28 13.85
N ASP A 23 -2.20 1.24 14.40
CA ASP A 23 -0.74 1.15 14.52
C ASP A 23 -0.32 -0.13 15.25
N GLU A 24 -1.09 -0.55 16.26
CA GLU A 24 -0.84 -1.83 16.92
C GLU A 24 -0.98 -3.01 15.94
N MET A 25 -2.03 -3.07 15.12
CA MET A 25 -2.16 -4.12 14.10
C MET A 25 -1.03 -4.08 13.08
N ILE A 26 -0.58 -2.87 12.69
CA ILE A 26 0.57 -2.68 11.80
C ILE A 26 1.83 -3.27 12.44
N ARG A 27 2.13 -2.93 13.70
CA ARG A 27 3.28 -3.49 14.44
C ARG A 27 3.24 -5.01 14.51
N ARG A 28 2.07 -5.60 14.75
CA ARG A 28 1.89 -7.07 14.79
C ARG A 28 2.10 -7.76 13.43
N LEU A 29 1.90 -7.04 12.32
CA LEU A 29 2.25 -7.52 10.98
C LEU A 29 3.76 -7.39 10.72
N VAL A 30 4.36 -6.28 11.15
CA VAL A 30 5.82 -6.03 11.09
C VAL A 30 6.60 -7.09 11.87
N GLU A 31 6.18 -7.42 13.11
CA GLU A 31 6.76 -8.50 13.93
C GLU A 31 6.75 -9.87 13.24
N ARG A 32 5.84 -10.07 12.29
CA ARG A 32 5.74 -11.30 11.48
C ARG A 32 6.39 -11.17 10.11
N ASP A 33 7.22 -10.15 9.92
CA ASP A 33 7.93 -9.89 8.69
C ASP A 33 7.00 -9.66 7.47
N GLY A 34 5.78 -9.21 7.74
CA GLY A 34 4.69 -9.04 6.79
C GLY A 34 4.85 -7.82 5.89
N VAL A 35 3.97 -7.74 4.88
CA VAL A 35 3.82 -6.58 3.98
C VAL A 35 2.36 -6.14 3.96
N ILE A 36 2.16 -4.82 3.95
CA ILE A 36 0.85 -4.16 3.91
C ILE A 36 0.72 -3.43 2.57
N GLY A 37 -0.22 -3.86 1.73
CA GLY A 37 -0.56 -3.18 0.49
C GLY A 37 -1.49 -2.01 0.72
N VAL A 38 -1.08 -0.79 0.34
CA VAL A 38 -1.95 0.40 0.40
C VAL A 38 -3.00 0.35 -0.69
N VAL A 39 -4.26 0.53 -0.29
CA VAL A 39 -5.45 0.53 -1.14
C VAL A 39 -5.67 1.90 -1.76
N LEU A 40 -6.03 1.90 -3.03
CA LEU A 40 -6.21 3.10 -3.85
C LEU A 40 -7.69 3.52 -3.97
N TYR A 41 -8.51 3.15 -3.00
CA TYR A 41 -9.89 3.62 -2.94
C TYR A 41 -9.94 4.95 -2.17
N ASN A 42 -10.43 6.03 -2.79
CA ASN A 42 -10.46 7.38 -2.23
C ASN A 42 -11.09 7.44 -0.83
N ARG A 43 -12.17 6.66 -0.61
CA ARG A 43 -12.84 6.56 0.70
C ARG A 43 -11.94 6.01 1.81
N PHE A 44 -10.90 5.27 1.45
CA PHE A 44 -9.93 4.68 2.37
C PHE A 44 -8.64 5.51 2.50
N LEU A 45 -8.47 6.53 1.66
CA LEU A 45 -7.31 7.44 1.70
C LEU A 45 -7.65 8.76 2.38
N ARG A 46 -8.91 9.22 2.25
CA ARG A 46 -9.38 10.49 2.77
C ARG A 46 -10.76 10.35 3.44
N ALA A 47 -10.85 10.76 4.70
CA ALA A 47 -12.00 10.47 5.57
C ALA A 47 -13.28 11.25 5.21
N ASP A 48 -13.12 12.46 4.69
CA ASP A 48 -14.22 13.34 4.28
C ASP A 48 -14.69 13.09 2.84
N TRP A 49 -13.92 12.36 2.02
CA TRP A 49 -14.32 12.03 0.64
C TRP A 49 -15.59 11.16 0.59
N ARG A 50 -16.48 11.46 -0.35
CA ARG A 50 -17.73 10.76 -0.65
C ARG A 50 -17.76 10.37 -2.12
N LYS A 51 -18.57 9.36 -2.46
CA LYS A 51 -18.67 8.82 -3.84
C LYS A 51 -19.04 9.88 -4.89
N HIS A 52 -19.74 10.93 -4.51
CA HIS A 52 -20.15 12.01 -5.40
C HIS A 52 -19.15 13.17 -5.48
N ASP A 53 -18.10 13.14 -4.65
CA ASP A 53 -17.05 14.15 -4.69
C ASP A 53 -16.15 13.90 -5.92
N PRO A 54 -15.58 14.97 -6.50
CA PRO A 54 -14.68 14.82 -7.62
C PRO A 54 -13.45 13.99 -7.22
N LYS A 55 -13.02 13.06 -8.09
CA LYS A 55 -11.81 12.25 -7.85
C LYS A 55 -10.56 13.09 -7.65
N THR A 56 -10.52 14.29 -8.24
CA THR A 56 -9.44 15.27 -8.13
C THR A 56 -9.22 15.79 -6.70
N ALA A 57 -10.17 15.55 -5.79
CA ALA A 57 -9.95 15.84 -4.38
C ALA A 57 -8.83 14.98 -3.79
N VAL A 58 -8.70 13.71 -4.17
CA VAL A 58 -7.68 12.78 -3.64
C VAL A 58 -6.54 12.65 -4.64
N THR A 59 -5.30 12.81 -4.19
CA THR A 59 -4.11 12.83 -5.05
C THR A 59 -3.12 11.73 -4.69
N LEU A 60 -2.01 11.65 -5.43
CA LEU A 60 -0.88 10.77 -5.08
C LEU A 60 -0.31 11.09 -3.69
N ASP A 61 -0.43 12.33 -3.20
CA ASP A 61 0.03 12.69 -1.85
C ASP A 61 -0.76 11.96 -0.77
N ASP A 62 -2.05 11.69 -0.98
CA ASP A 62 -2.84 10.90 -0.04
C ASP A 62 -2.37 9.45 0.02
N VAL A 63 -1.94 8.90 -1.13
CA VAL A 63 -1.36 7.55 -1.23
C VAL A 63 0.00 7.51 -0.54
N VAL A 64 0.89 8.44 -0.90
CA VAL A 64 2.24 8.57 -0.32
C VAL A 64 2.15 8.72 1.18
N ALA A 65 1.21 9.52 1.69
CA ALA A 65 1.14 9.75 3.12
C ALA A 65 0.44 8.61 3.89
N ALA A 66 -0.27 7.69 3.22
CA ALA A 66 -0.64 6.40 3.79
C ALA A 66 0.54 5.43 3.84
N VAL A 67 1.35 5.36 2.77
CA VAL A 67 2.61 4.61 2.73
C VAL A 67 3.56 5.10 3.82
N ASP A 68 3.73 6.41 3.95
CA ASP A 68 4.63 7.06 4.89
C ASP A 68 4.27 6.77 6.34
N HIS A 69 2.98 6.78 6.68
CA HIS A 69 2.52 6.39 8.02
C HIS A 69 2.91 4.94 8.34
N ILE A 70 2.75 4.00 7.40
CA ILE A 70 3.16 2.60 7.62
C ILE A 70 4.67 2.52 7.83
N CYS A 71 5.46 3.24 7.03
CA CYS A 71 6.91 3.28 7.15
C CYS A 71 7.35 3.84 8.50
N GLN A 72 6.73 4.92 8.98
CA GLN A 72 7.02 5.50 10.29
C GLN A 72 6.69 4.55 11.45
N VAL A 73 5.59 3.80 11.37
CA VAL A 73 5.24 2.80 12.39
C VAL A 73 6.19 1.60 12.35
N ALA A 74 6.62 1.17 11.16
CA ALA A 74 7.54 0.06 10.97
C ALA A 74 9.00 0.43 11.29
N GLY A 75 9.37 1.70 11.12
CA GLY A 75 10.75 2.20 11.19
C GLY A 75 11.54 2.06 9.88
N ASP A 76 10.94 1.51 8.82
CA ASP A 76 11.55 1.31 7.50
C ASP A 76 10.50 1.16 6.39
N ALA A 77 10.94 1.10 5.13
CA ALA A 77 10.08 0.90 3.96
C ALA A 77 9.80 -0.58 3.63
N ARG A 78 10.31 -1.55 4.40
CA ARG A 78 10.34 -2.98 4.06
C ARG A 78 8.99 -3.68 4.22
N HIS A 79 8.07 -3.06 4.93
CA HIS A 79 6.79 -3.64 5.36
C HIS A 79 5.55 -3.07 4.66
N VAL A 80 5.75 -2.29 3.59
CA VAL A 80 4.68 -1.66 2.81
C VAL A 80 4.82 -1.99 1.32
N GLY A 81 3.71 -2.04 0.61
CA GLY A 81 3.67 -2.16 -0.84
C GLY A 81 2.39 -1.58 -1.42
N LEU A 82 2.17 -1.82 -2.71
CA LEU A 82 0.91 -1.46 -3.37
C LEU A 82 -0.11 -2.60 -3.26
N GLY A 83 -1.36 -2.25 -2.98
CA GLY A 83 -2.49 -3.19 -2.95
C GLY A 83 -3.71 -2.54 -3.58
N SER A 84 -3.65 -2.30 -4.90
CA SER A 84 -4.53 -1.35 -5.59
C SER A 84 -6.02 -1.56 -5.36
N ASP A 85 -6.43 -2.84 -5.31
CA ASP A 85 -7.84 -3.25 -5.26
C ASP A 85 -8.62 -2.77 -6.51
N PHE A 86 -7.91 -2.55 -7.62
CA PHE A 86 -8.54 -2.29 -8.93
C PHE A 86 -9.43 -3.47 -9.32
N ASP A 87 -10.62 -3.14 -9.87
CA ASP A 87 -11.72 -4.07 -10.13
C ASP A 87 -12.31 -4.75 -8.86
N GLY A 88 -11.93 -4.31 -7.66
CA GLY A 88 -12.40 -4.82 -6.36
C GLY A 88 -13.76 -4.30 -5.88
N GLY A 89 -14.50 -3.55 -6.72
CA GLY A 89 -15.83 -3.02 -6.39
C GLY A 89 -15.96 -1.49 -6.41
N PHE A 90 -14.96 -0.78 -6.93
CA PHE A 90 -15.02 0.66 -7.24
C PHE A 90 -14.37 0.91 -8.62
N GLY A 91 -14.84 1.95 -9.33
CA GLY A 91 -14.27 2.34 -10.62
C GLY A 91 -13.18 3.40 -10.50
N ALA A 92 -12.55 3.73 -11.63
CA ALA A 92 -11.49 4.75 -11.72
C ALA A 92 -11.92 6.13 -11.19
N GLU A 93 -13.22 6.46 -11.23
CA GLU A 93 -13.80 7.67 -10.64
C GLU A 93 -13.67 7.73 -9.11
N SER A 94 -13.41 6.59 -8.48
CA SER A 94 -13.23 6.45 -7.04
C SER A 94 -11.77 6.19 -6.64
N ALA A 95 -10.84 6.21 -7.60
CA ALA A 95 -9.40 6.15 -7.37
C ALA A 95 -8.77 7.56 -7.37
N PRO A 96 -7.54 7.74 -6.84
CA PRO A 96 -6.88 9.03 -6.82
C PRO A 96 -6.73 9.65 -8.22
N ALA A 97 -6.62 10.98 -8.24
CA ALA A 97 -6.33 11.73 -9.45
C ALA A 97 -5.08 11.19 -10.16
N GLY A 98 -5.18 10.96 -11.47
CA GLY A 98 -4.10 10.42 -12.29
C GLY A 98 -3.91 8.90 -12.22
N LEU A 99 -4.66 8.18 -11.37
CA LEU A 99 -4.67 6.73 -11.33
C LEU A 99 -5.96 6.20 -11.95
N ASP A 100 -5.95 5.96 -13.26
CA ASP A 100 -7.13 5.47 -14.00
C ASP A 100 -6.98 4.00 -14.41
N THR A 101 -5.74 3.53 -14.57
CA THR A 101 -5.41 2.18 -15.01
C THR A 101 -4.23 1.60 -14.24
N VAL A 102 -3.99 0.30 -14.40
CA VAL A 102 -2.80 -0.37 -13.85
C VAL A 102 -1.48 0.25 -14.33
N ALA A 103 -1.46 0.84 -15.53
CA ALA A 103 -0.26 1.48 -16.09
C ALA A 103 0.16 2.71 -15.28
N ASP A 104 -0.79 3.35 -14.58
CA ASP A 104 -0.57 4.58 -13.83
C ASP A 104 0.05 4.34 -12.45
N LEU A 105 0.09 3.10 -11.96
CA LEU A 105 0.71 2.76 -10.68
C LEU A 105 2.18 3.18 -10.60
N ARG A 106 2.86 3.26 -11.76
CA ARG A 106 4.24 3.78 -11.86
C ARG A 106 4.40 5.23 -11.41
N LEU A 107 3.32 6.02 -11.42
CA LEU A 107 3.34 7.43 -11.01
C LEU A 107 3.53 7.59 -9.49
N ILE A 108 3.27 6.54 -8.70
CA ILE A 108 3.51 6.55 -7.26
C ILE A 108 5.02 6.61 -6.96
N GLY A 109 5.87 6.07 -7.84
CA GLY A 109 7.33 6.08 -7.66
C GLY A 109 7.91 7.50 -7.55
N PRO A 110 7.72 8.37 -8.56
CA PRO A 110 8.11 9.78 -8.47
C PRO A 110 7.53 10.50 -7.26
N ALA A 111 6.25 10.26 -6.91
CA ALA A 111 5.63 10.90 -5.76
C ALA A 111 6.28 10.50 -4.42
N LEU A 112 6.73 9.24 -4.29
CA LEU A 112 7.53 8.80 -3.14
C LEU A 112 8.93 9.44 -3.13
N ALA A 113 9.58 9.53 -4.28
CA ALA A 113 10.90 10.16 -4.42
C ALA A 113 10.85 11.65 -4.02
N ASP A 114 9.83 12.38 -4.45
CA ASP A 114 9.58 13.78 -4.05
C ASP A 114 9.40 13.95 -2.53
N ARG A 115 9.03 12.87 -1.83
CA ARG A 115 8.91 12.83 -0.36
C ARG A 115 10.19 12.42 0.37
N GLY A 116 11.26 12.10 -0.37
CA GLY A 116 12.58 11.79 0.16
C GLY A 116 12.88 10.30 0.32
N TYR A 117 12.05 9.41 -0.22
CA TYR A 117 12.36 7.98 -0.27
C TYR A 117 13.53 7.73 -1.22
N SER A 118 14.45 6.86 -0.83
CA SER A 118 15.56 6.47 -1.70
C SER A 118 15.07 5.64 -2.88
N ASP A 119 15.84 5.59 -3.97
CA ASP A 119 15.52 4.73 -5.12
C ASP A 119 15.33 3.25 -4.71
N ALA A 120 16.09 2.80 -3.71
CA ALA A 120 15.97 1.45 -3.16
C ALA A 120 14.63 1.24 -2.45
N ASP A 121 14.19 2.20 -1.63
CA ASP A 121 12.90 2.14 -0.95
C ASP A 121 11.74 2.25 -1.93
N VAL A 122 11.84 3.12 -2.93
CA VAL A 122 10.83 3.24 -3.99
C VAL A 122 10.69 1.89 -4.74
N ALA A 123 11.80 1.28 -5.16
CA ALA A 123 11.77 -0.03 -5.80
C ALA A 123 11.21 -1.13 -4.89
N ALA A 124 11.52 -1.07 -3.58
CA ALA A 124 10.98 -1.98 -2.59
C ALA A 124 9.45 -1.85 -2.47
N ILE A 125 8.94 -0.63 -2.33
CA ILE A 125 7.50 -0.33 -2.18
C ILE A 125 6.73 -0.71 -3.45
N LEU A 126 7.26 -0.38 -4.64
CA LEU A 126 6.58 -0.67 -5.91
C LEU A 126 6.47 -2.16 -6.23
N GLY A 127 7.27 -3.02 -5.59
CA GLY A 127 7.12 -4.47 -5.74
C GLY A 127 8.19 -5.33 -5.08
N GLY A 128 9.37 -4.78 -4.77
CA GLY A 128 10.45 -5.55 -4.14
C GLY A 128 10.06 -6.23 -2.83
N ASN A 129 9.24 -5.58 -2.00
CA ASN A 129 8.74 -6.13 -0.73
C ASN A 129 7.80 -7.31 -0.95
N TRP A 130 6.91 -7.23 -1.93
CA TRP A 130 6.05 -8.35 -2.31
C TRP A 130 6.87 -9.52 -2.84
N LEU A 131 7.83 -9.25 -3.73
CA LEU A 131 8.72 -10.28 -4.28
C LEU A 131 9.52 -10.98 -3.18
N ARG A 132 10.02 -10.23 -2.18
CA ARG A 132 10.69 -10.78 -1.00
C ARG A 132 9.79 -11.75 -0.25
N VAL A 133 8.58 -11.32 0.12
CA VAL A 133 7.63 -12.18 0.86
C VAL A 133 7.31 -13.44 0.07
N LEU A 134 7.04 -13.33 -1.23
CA LEU A 134 6.75 -14.49 -2.09
C LEU A 134 7.93 -15.46 -2.15
N ARG A 135 9.15 -14.97 -2.42
CA ARG A 135 10.36 -15.81 -2.53
C ARG A 135 10.72 -16.52 -1.23
N GLU A 136 10.47 -15.88 -0.09
CA GLU A 136 10.79 -16.45 1.22
C GLU A 136 9.69 -17.37 1.78
N THR A 137 8.48 -17.33 1.22
CA THR A 137 7.32 -18.07 1.73
C THR A 137 6.88 -19.21 0.82
N LEU A 138 7.00 -19.06 -0.51
CA LEU A 138 6.61 -20.10 -1.44
C LEU A 138 7.57 -21.29 -1.37
N PRO A 139 7.09 -22.53 -1.62
CA PRO A 139 7.96 -23.70 -1.72
C PRO A 139 9.06 -23.47 -2.74
N LYS A 140 10.30 -23.81 -2.37
CA LYS A 140 11.39 -23.89 -3.36
C LYS A 140 11.09 -25.09 -4.25
N GLU A 141 11.15 -24.90 -5.57
CA GLU A 141 11.08 -26.02 -6.51
C GLU A 141 12.13 -27.06 -6.11
N LYS A 142 11.68 -28.28 -5.80
CA LYS A 142 12.55 -29.44 -5.90
C LYS A 142 12.73 -29.63 -7.41
N LEU A 143 13.89 -29.24 -7.93
CA LEU A 143 14.33 -29.75 -9.23
C LEU A 143 14.23 -31.27 -9.13
N LEU A 144 13.39 -31.85 -9.97
CA LEU A 144 13.32 -33.30 -10.14
C LEU A 144 14.72 -33.70 -10.63
N GLU A 145 15.47 -34.39 -9.77
CA GLU A 145 16.71 -35.09 -10.14
C GLU A 145 16.43 -36.17 -11.20
#